data_AF-C7NV59-F1
#
_entry.id   AF-C7NV59-F1
#
_cell.length_a   1.000
_cell.length_b   1.000
_cell.length_c   1.000
_cell.angle_alpha   90.00
_cell.angle_beta   90.00
_cell.angle_gamma   90.00
#
_symmetry.space_group_name_H-M   'P 1'
#
loop_
_entity.id
_entity.type
_entity.pdbx_description
1 polymer ?
#
loop_
_entity_poly.entity_id
_entity_poly.type
_entity_poly.pdbx_seq_one_letter_code
_entity_poly.pdbx_strand_id
1 'polypeptide(L)'
;MSNHQKRLSVPNSWPIERKTETFTVKADAGPHGEAGVPLLIVLRDVLGYVDSRKEARFALDQDQVLINGDPESDETRPVGMFDILAFTEREEFYRVFPGEGGRLALTPIDEDSAQSKLGKIVGKQFVPGGDLQLTLHDGETLLVSEDAPYEGNDSVVVENDSEEIVAHFEYEEGALVTAVDGQHAGEIGTIEEIQVTPGSAENNVRIDREDGSIIETIEEYVVVIDENFVEDDEGVEADDEAEADADDAADADADDEDAEADEADADAEAEEADGDDDEADGGDDE
;
A
#
# COMPACT_ATOMS: atom_id res chain seq x y z
N MET A 1 -2.83 -13.44 -18.08
CA MET A 1 -2.89 -12.48 -16.96
C MET A 1 -3.97 -11.45 -17.28
N SER A 2 -4.76 -11.03 -16.29
CA SER A 2 -5.71 -9.92 -16.49
C SER A 2 -4.95 -8.59 -16.53
N ASN A 3 -5.23 -7.76 -17.53
CA ASN A 3 -4.70 -6.40 -17.67
C ASN A 3 -5.53 -5.36 -16.90
N HIS A 4 -6.60 -5.78 -16.23
CA HIS A 4 -7.53 -4.91 -15.54
C HIS A 4 -7.55 -5.21 -14.04
N GLN A 5 -7.58 -4.14 -13.25
CA GLN A 5 -7.73 -4.18 -11.80
C GLN A 5 -9.03 -3.45 -11.42
N LYS A 6 -9.93 -4.11 -10.67
CA LYS A 6 -11.09 -3.42 -10.09
C LYS A 6 -10.63 -2.62 -8.89
N ARG A 7 -11.18 -1.41 -8.69
CA ARG A 7 -10.86 -0.58 -7.52
C ARG A 7 -11.32 -1.25 -6.22
N LEU A 8 -12.41 -2.00 -6.29
CA LEU A 8 -12.88 -2.86 -5.19
C LEU A 8 -11.96 -4.04 -4.86
N SER A 9 -10.96 -4.40 -5.67
CA SER A 9 -10.07 -5.55 -5.39
C SER A 9 -8.62 -5.14 -5.11
N VAL A 10 -8.36 -3.84 -4.95
CA VAL A 10 -7.02 -3.34 -4.62
C VAL A 10 -6.63 -3.72 -3.19
N PRO A 11 -5.33 -3.86 -2.90
CA PRO A 11 -4.83 -4.01 -1.53
C PRO A 11 -5.29 -2.86 -0.63
N ASN A 12 -5.46 -3.14 0.66
CA ASN A 12 -5.81 -2.11 1.64
C ASN A 12 -4.67 -1.12 1.89
N SER A 13 -3.43 -1.49 1.56
CA SER A 13 -2.25 -0.64 1.68
C SER A 13 -2.26 0.53 0.70
N TRP A 14 -3.05 0.46 -0.37
CA TRP A 14 -3.12 1.55 -1.35
C TRP A 14 -3.96 2.70 -0.79
N PRO A 15 -3.44 3.94 -0.77
CA PRO A 15 -4.14 5.12 -0.27
C PRO A 15 -5.19 5.62 -1.28
N ILE A 16 -6.21 4.79 -1.59
CA ILE A 16 -7.27 5.14 -2.53
C ILE A 16 -8.67 4.71 -2.07
N GLU A 17 -9.66 5.54 -2.39
CA GLU A 17 -11.06 5.24 -2.11
C GLU A 17 -11.61 4.15 -3.05
N ARG A 18 -12.08 3.02 -2.51
CA ARG A 18 -12.45 1.85 -3.34
C ARG A 18 -13.78 1.96 -4.08
N LYS A 19 -14.65 2.89 -3.68
CA LYS A 19 -16.05 3.00 -4.15
C LYS A 19 -16.32 4.18 -5.08
N THR A 20 -15.29 4.93 -5.48
CA THR A 20 -15.44 6.08 -6.38
C THR A 20 -15.55 5.66 -7.84
N GLU A 21 -14.72 4.70 -8.25
CA GLU A 21 -14.62 4.24 -9.64
C GLU A 21 -14.61 2.71 -9.74
N THR A 22 -14.99 2.16 -10.91
CA THR A 22 -15.03 0.70 -11.09
C THR A 22 -13.64 0.08 -11.23
N PHE A 23 -12.75 0.76 -11.95
CA PHE A 23 -11.43 0.25 -12.32
C PHE A 23 -10.33 1.18 -11.79
N THR A 24 -9.17 0.59 -11.57
CA THR A 24 -7.93 1.33 -11.32
C THR A 24 -6.82 0.76 -12.18
N VAL A 25 -5.67 1.42 -12.14
CA VAL A 25 -4.44 0.91 -12.74
C VAL A 25 -3.91 -0.27 -11.91
N LYS A 26 -3.46 -1.29 -12.62
CA LYS A 26 -2.84 -2.46 -12.02
C LYS A 26 -1.34 -2.19 -11.85
N ALA A 27 -0.78 -2.54 -10.70
CA ALA A 27 0.66 -2.55 -10.49
C ALA A 27 1.33 -3.62 -11.38
N ASP A 28 2.45 -3.26 -11.98
CA ASP A 28 3.29 -4.21 -12.70
C ASP A 28 4.08 -5.13 -11.75
N ALA A 29 4.70 -6.16 -12.32
CA ALA A 29 5.56 -7.11 -11.60
C ALA A 29 6.94 -6.53 -11.24
N GLY A 30 7.01 -5.22 -10.97
CA GLY A 30 8.23 -4.50 -10.61
C GLY A 30 8.67 -4.73 -9.16
N PRO A 31 9.56 -3.87 -8.63
CA PRO A 31 10.20 -3.98 -7.32
C PRO A 31 9.31 -4.49 -6.17
N HIS A 32 8.15 -3.87 -5.99
CA HIS A 32 7.22 -4.17 -4.89
C HIS A 32 5.98 -4.97 -5.32
N GLY A 33 5.96 -5.45 -6.57
CA GLY A 33 4.87 -6.27 -7.12
C GLY A 33 3.47 -5.73 -6.84
N GLU A 34 2.58 -6.58 -6.33
CA GLU A 34 1.19 -6.22 -6.02
C GLU A 34 1.04 -5.42 -4.72
N ALA A 35 2.04 -5.42 -3.84
CA ALA A 35 2.03 -4.67 -2.59
C ALA A 35 2.28 -3.18 -2.82
N GLY A 36 3.10 -2.85 -3.82
CA GLY A 36 3.39 -1.47 -4.20
C GLY A 36 2.23 -0.77 -4.91
N VAL A 37 2.18 0.55 -4.75
CA VAL A 37 1.20 1.45 -5.36
C VAL A 37 1.74 1.90 -6.71
N PRO A 38 0.96 1.77 -7.81
CA PRO A 38 1.32 2.31 -9.11
C PRO A 38 1.66 3.79 -9.03
N LEU A 39 2.74 4.21 -9.68
CA LEU A 39 3.18 5.60 -9.72
C LEU A 39 2.06 6.57 -10.15
N LEU A 40 1.19 6.18 -11.09
CA LEU A 40 0.03 6.97 -11.48
C LEU A 40 -0.88 7.34 -10.29
N ILE A 41 -1.10 6.39 -9.38
CA ILE A 41 -1.96 6.60 -8.21
C ILE A 41 -1.31 7.58 -7.25
N VAL A 42 0.00 7.45 -7.04
CA VAL A 42 0.76 8.40 -6.21
C VAL A 42 0.64 9.83 -6.77
N LEU A 43 0.88 10.00 -8.08
CA LEU A 43 0.85 11.33 -8.69
C LEU A 43 -0.55 11.95 -8.73
N ARG A 44 -1.59 11.14 -8.93
CA ARG A 44 -2.97 11.63 -9.15
C ARG A 44 -3.83 11.62 -7.89
N ASP A 45 -3.93 10.46 -7.24
CA ASP A 45 -4.86 10.25 -6.13
C ASP A 45 -4.25 10.71 -4.79
N VAL A 46 -2.91 10.66 -4.63
CA VAL A 46 -2.23 11.05 -3.38
C VAL A 46 -1.74 12.50 -3.43
N LEU A 47 -0.89 12.84 -4.39
CA LEU A 47 -0.27 14.16 -4.50
C LEU A 47 -1.12 15.17 -5.27
N GLY A 48 -2.02 14.71 -6.15
CA GLY A 48 -2.85 15.58 -6.98
C GLY A 48 -2.07 16.44 -7.99
N TYR A 49 -0.88 15.99 -8.42
CA TYR A 49 -0.02 16.73 -9.35
C TYR A 49 -0.48 16.62 -10.80
N VAL A 50 -1.26 15.58 -11.09
CA VAL A 50 -1.81 15.30 -12.42
C VAL A 50 -3.26 14.89 -12.27
N ASP A 51 -4.11 15.28 -13.22
CA ASP A 51 -5.53 14.90 -13.23
C ASP A 51 -5.76 13.63 -14.07
N SER A 52 -4.87 13.37 -15.03
CA SER A 52 -5.04 12.32 -16.03
C SER A 52 -3.78 11.47 -16.24
N ARG A 53 -3.99 10.22 -16.68
CA ARG A 53 -2.88 9.32 -17.08
C ARG A 53 -1.99 9.91 -18.17
N LYS A 54 -2.55 10.77 -19.04
CA LYS A 54 -1.79 11.41 -20.11
C LYS A 54 -0.80 12.44 -19.56
N GLU A 55 -1.20 13.19 -18.54
CA GLU A 55 -0.32 14.15 -17.86
C GLU A 55 0.74 13.45 -17.03
N ALA A 56 0.37 12.38 -16.31
CA ALA A 56 1.32 11.53 -15.61
C ALA A 56 2.43 11.05 -16.55
N ARG A 57 2.04 10.42 -17.67
CA ARG A 57 3.00 9.96 -18.68
C ARG A 57 3.85 11.10 -19.25
N PHE A 58 3.25 12.26 -19.49
CA PHE A 58 4.01 13.42 -19.97
C PHE A 58 5.09 13.86 -18.98
N ALA A 59 4.79 13.89 -17.68
CA ALA A 59 5.78 14.23 -16.65
C ALA A 59 6.91 13.18 -16.56
N LEU A 60 6.55 11.90 -16.63
CA LEU A 60 7.50 10.78 -16.62
C LEU A 60 8.41 10.77 -17.86
N ASP A 61 7.85 11.03 -19.05
CA ASP A 61 8.60 11.16 -20.31
C ASP A 61 9.55 12.38 -20.33
N GLN A 62 9.46 13.27 -19.34
CA GLN A 62 10.35 14.43 -19.18
C GLN A 62 11.38 14.22 -18.05
N ASP A 63 11.52 13.00 -17.53
CA ASP A 63 12.45 12.66 -16.45
C ASP A 63 12.26 13.54 -15.19
N GLN A 64 11.02 13.99 -14.94
CA GLN A 64 10.70 14.88 -13.82
C GLN A 64 10.56 14.16 -12.48
N VAL A 65 10.32 12.85 -12.54
CA VAL A 65 10.11 12.00 -11.37
C VAL A 65 11.23 10.97 -11.35
N LEU A 66 12.01 10.97 -10.27
CA LEU A 66 13.02 9.95 -10.01
C LEU A 66 12.52 9.05 -8.88
N ILE A 67 12.76 7.75 -9.02
CA ILE A 67 12.53 6.74 -7.99
C ILE A 67 13.88 6.18 -7.59
N ASN A 68 14.29 6.35 -6.34
CA ASN A 68 15.59 5.90 -5.83
C ASN A 68 16.76 6.40 -6.70
N GLY A 69 16.69 7.65 -7.18
CA GLY A 69 17.71 8.27 -8.04
C GLY A 69 17.53 8.05 -9.55
N ASP A 70 16.80 7.02 -9.97
CA ASP A 70 16.61 6.70 -11.38
C ASP A 70 15.34 7.35 -11.98
N PRO A 71 15.41 7.92 -13.20
CA PRO A 71 14.23 8.42 -13.88
C PRO A 71 13.31 7.26 -14.27
N GLU A 72 12.02 7.39 -13.92
CA GLU A 72 11.01 6.41 -14.28
C GLU A 72 10.11 6.93 -15.41
N SER A 73 9.85 6.04 -16.38
CA SER A 73 8.99 6.31 -17.53
C SER A 73 7.64 5.60 -17.44
N ASP A 74 7.56 4.51 -16.68
CA ASP A 74 6.39 3.66 -16.55
C ASP A 74 5.47 4.11 -15.41
N GLU A 75 4.29 4.61 -15.78
CA GLU A 75 3.29 5.03 -14.80
C GLU A 75 2.66 3.86 -14.00
N THR A 76 2.91 2.61 -14.40
CA THR A 76 2.42 1.41 -13.73
C THR A 76 3.46 0.72 -12.84
N ARG A 77 4.69 1.27 -12.77
CA ARG A 77 5.72 0.82 -11.82
C ARG A 77 5.19 0.87 -10.39
N PRO A 78 5.26 -0.24 -9.63
CA PRO A 78 4.91 -0.25 -8.22
C PRO A 78 5.97 0.50 -7.40
N VAL A 79 5.55 1.54 -6.71
CA VAL A 79 6.30 2.22 -5.65
C VAL A 79 5.90 1.59 -4.33
N GLY A 80 6.86 1.18 -3.51
CA GLY A 80 6.59 0.53 -2.23
C GLY A 80 7.37 1.11 -1.10
N MET A 81 7.52 0.33 -0.03
CA MET A 81 8.06 0.82 1.23
C MET A 81 9.50 1.29 1.07
N PHE A 82 9.85 2.37 1.76
CA PHE A 82 11.19 2.99 1.77
C PHE A 82 11.71 3.48 0.42
N ASP A 83 10.93 3.39 -0.66
CA ASP A 83 11.25 4.06 -1.92
C ASP A 83 11.28 5.58 -1.70
N ILE A 84 12.18 6.24 -2.43
CA ILE A 84 12.33 7.68 -2.44
C ILE A 84 11.81 8.21 -3.77
N LEU A 85 10.87 9.14 -3.70
CA LEU A 85 10.32 9.89 -4.82
C LEU A 85 10.93 11.28 -4.83
N ALA A 86 11.65 11.62 -5.89
CA ALA A 86 12.21 12.95 -6.09
C ALA A 86 11.56 13.64 -7.29
N PHE A 87 11.12 14.89 -7.09
CA PHE A 87 10.52 15.73 -8.12
C PHE A 87 11.48 16.86 -8.51
N THR A 88 12.21 16.67 -9.60
CA THR A 88 13.36 17.51 -9.97
C THR A 88 12.99 18.98 -10.24
N GLU A 89 11.84 19.24 -10.87
CA GLU A 89 11.38 20.61 -11.14
C GLU A 89 10.87 21.35 -9.90
N ARG A 90 10.47 20.60 -8.87
CA ARG A 90 9.82 21.15 -7.67
C ARG A 90 10.77 21.21 -6.48
N GLU A 91 11.91 20.53 -6.56
CA GLU A 91 12.86 20.38 -5.45
C GLU A 91 12.16 19.76 -4.21
N GLU A 92 11.22 18.84 -4.46
CA GLU A 92 10.45 18.12 -3.44
C GLU A 92 10.88 16.65 -3.41
N PHE A 93 11.11 16.11 -2.21
CA PHE A 93 11.52 14.73 -1.99
C PHE A 93 10.63 14.08 -0.95
N TYR A 94 10.21 12.85 -1.22
CA TYR A 94 9.34 12.08 -0.34
C TYR A 94 9.90 10.67 -0.15
N ARG A 95 9.83 10.18 1.09
CA ARG A 95 10.03 8.77 1.41
C ARG A 95 8.68 8.10 1.60
N VAL A 96 8.55 6.90 1.06
CA VAL A 96 7.36 6.08 1.30
C VAL A 96 7.52 5.36 2.63
N PHE A 97 6.58 5.57 3.55
CA PHE A 97 6.59 5.00 4.90
C PHE A 97 5.23 4.38 5.23
N PRO A 98 5.13 3.38 6.12
CA PRO A 98 3.82 2.89 6.53
C PRO A 98 3.13 3.96 7.37
N GLY A 99 1.97 4.43 6.90
CA GLY A 99 1.09 5.30 7.67
C GLY A 99 0.16 4.50 8.58
N GLU A 100 -0.56 5.22 9.43
CA GLU A 100 -1.49 4.62 10.38
C GLU A 100 -2.56 3.77 9.67
N GLY A 101 -2.81 2.57 10.20
CA GLY A 101 -3.73 1.60 9.59
C GLY A 101 -3.18 0.87 8.37
N GLY A 102 -1.85 0.94 8.12
CA GLY A 102 -1.14 0.15 7.12
C GLY A 102 -1.28 0.63 5.69
N ARG A 103 -1.74 1.88 5.50
CA ARG A 103 -1.73 2.54 4.19
C ARG A 103 -0.36 3.14 3.93
N LEU A 104 0.08 3.16 2.68
CA LEU A 104 1.31 3.85 2.32
C LEU A 104 1.11 5.36 2.45
N ALA A 105 2.00 5.99 3.19
CA ALA A 105 2.08 7.44 3.37
C ALA A 105 3.37 7.97 2.74
N LEU A 106 3.37 9.27 2.42
CA LEU A 106 4.52 9.98 1.91
C LEU A 106 5.02 10.95 2.97
N THR A 107 6.22 10.71 3.47
CA THR A 107 6.88 11.59 4.43
C THR A 107 7.83 12.50 3.66
N PRO A 108 7.69 13.84 3.73
CA PRO A 108 8.63 14.75 3.09
C PRO A 108 10.02 14.59 3.73
N ILE A 109 11.07 14.67 2.91
CA ILE A 109 12.47 14.57 3.37
C ILE A 109 13.33 15.64 2.69
N ASP A 110 14.50 15.91 3.26
CA ASP A 110 15.51 16.78 2.63
C ASP A 110 16.25 16.09 1.47
N GLU A 111 16.87 16.90 0.60
CA GLU A 111 17.66 16.44 -0.55
C GLU A 111 18.81 15.50 -0.14
N ASP A 112 19.46 15.77 0.99
CA ASP A 112 20.55 14.94 1.53
C ASP A 112 20.04 13.54 1.92
N SER A 113 18.90 13.46 2.60
CA SER A 113 18.23 12.21 2.98
C SER A 113 17.67 11.45 1.78
N ALA A 114 17.45 12.14 0.65
CA ALA A 114 16.97 11.55 -0.59
C ALA A 114 18.07 10.84 -1.40
N GLN A 115 19.36 10.99 -1.03
CA GLN A 115 20.48 10.37 -1.74
C GLN A 115 20.66 8.88 -1.41
N SER A 116 20.02 8.40 -0.35
CA SER A 116 20.17 7.01 0.10
C SER A 116 18.86 6.44 0.63
N LYS A 117 18.58 5.18 0.29
CA LYS A 117 17.36 4.47 0.72
C LYS A 117 17.67 3.38 1.74
N LEU A 118 16.67 3.03 2.53
CA LEU A 118 16.72 1.90 3.45
C LEU A 118 16.24 0.63 2.74
N GLY A 119 16.99 -0.46 2.87
CA GLY A 119 16.63 -1.77 2.34
C GLY A 119 16.75 -2.86 3.39
N LYS A 120 15.64 -3.55 3.70
CA LYS A 120 15.67 -4.80 4.47
C LYS A 120 16.21 -5.95 3.62
N ILE A 121 17.15 -6.73 4.17
CA ILE A 121 17.70 -7.93 3.53
C ILE A 121 16.71 -9.08 3.71
N VAL A 122 16.09 -9.51 2.61
CA VAL A 122 15.13 -10.63 2.59
C VAL A 122 15.77 -11.93 2.13
N GLY A 123 16.89 -11.85 1.41
CA GLY A 123 17.56 -13.01 0.84
C GLY A 123 19.07 -12.87 0.86
N LYS A 124 19.75 -13.99 1.10
CA LYS A 124 21.21 -14.09 1.08
C LYS A 124 21.60 -15.38 0.36
N GLN A 125 22.37 -15.27 -0.72
CA GLN A 125 22.79 -16.42 -1.53
C GLN A 125 24.23 -16.30 -2.02
N PHE A 126 24.97 -17.41 -2.03
CA PHE A 126 26.28 -17.46 -2.66
C PHE A 126 26.14 -17.55 -4.19
N VAL A 127 26.89 -16.73 -4.91
CA VAL A 127 26.91 -16.73 -6.37
C VAL A 127 28.19 -17.36 -6.93
N PRO A 128 28.16 -17.91 -8.15
CA PRO A 128 29.37 -18.40 -8.81
C PRO A 128 30.40 -17.28 -8.95
N GLY A 129 31.51 -17.39 -8.22
CA GLY A 129 32.50 -16.31 -8.09
C GLY A 129 33.08 -16.22 -6.69
N GLY A 130 32.34 -16.72 -5.68
CA GLY A 130 32.72 -16.66 -4.27
C GLY A 130 32.03 -15.52 -3.53
N ASP A 131 31.46 -14.56 -4.25
CA ASP A 131 30.72 -13.45 -3.68
C ASP A 131 29.35 -13.88 -3.14
N LEU A 132 28.81 -13.02 -2.30
CA LEU A 132 27.50 -13.13 -1.70
C LEU A 132 26.56 -12.12 -2.35
N GLN A 133 25.40 -12.58 -2.79
CA GLN A 133 24.31 -11.71 -3.23
C GLN A 133 23.33 -11.51 -2.09
N LEU A 134 23.11 -10.25 -1.74
CA LEU A 134 22.02 -9.81 -0.88
C LEU A 134 20.84 -9.43 -1.78
N THR A 135 19.65 -9.91 -1.45
CA THR A 135 18.40 -9.49 -2.08
C THR A 135 17.65 -8.63 -1.08
N LEU A 136 17.32 -7.41 -1.48
CA LEU A 136 16.55 -6.46 -0.70
C LEU A 136 15.03 -6.65 -0.93
N HIS A 137 14.23 -6.09 -0.03
CA HIS A 137 12.77 -6.20 -0.06
C HIS A 137 12.09 -5.62 -1.31
N ASP A 138 12.72 -4.64 -1.96
CA ASP A 138 12.31 -4.03 -3.23
C ASP A 138 12.83 -4.81 -4.46
N GLY A 139 13.45 -5.98 -4.24
CA GLY A 139 13.98 -6.81 -5.31
C GLY A 139 15.34 -6.37 -5.87
N GLU A 140 15.92 -5.29 -5.36
CA GLU A 140 17.31 -4.93 -5.68
C GLU A 140 18.27 -5.99 -5.15
N THR A 141 19.40 -6.16 -5.85
CA THR A 141 20.40 -7.16 -5.50
C THR A 141 21.78 -6.56 -5.44
N LEU A 142 22.45 -6.73 -4.30
CA LEU A 142 23.79 -6.21 -4.05
C LEU A 142 24.81 -7.35 -3.98
N LEU A 143 25.97 -7.16 -4.59
CA LEU A 143 27.08 -8.10 -4.52
C LEU A 143 28.10 -7.64 -3.48
N VAL A 144 28.33 -8.48 -2.48
CA VAL A 144 29.27 -8.22 -1.38
C VAL A 144 30.23 -9.39 -1.22
N SER A 145 31.36 -9.14 -0.54
CA SER A 145 32.32 -10.20 -0.24
C SER A 145 31.74 -11.27 0.71
N GLU A 146 32.28 -12.50 0.67
CA GLU A 146 31.81 -13.60 1.52
C GLU A 146 31.90 -13.32 3.01
N ASP A 147 32.89 -12.51 3.41
CA ASP A 147 33.17 -12.14 4.80
C ASP A 147 32.33 -10.95 5.29
N ALA A 148 31.40 -10.45 4.47
CA ALA A 148 30.55 -9.31 4.85
C ALA A 148 29.63 -9.69 6.04
N PRO A 149 29.50 -8.83 7.06
CA PRO A 149 28.80 -9.14 8.30
C PRO A 149 27.26 -9.09 8.19
N TYR A 150 26.71 -8.95 6.99
CA TYR A 150 25.27 -8.78 6.78
C TYR A 150 24.50 -10.09 6.95
N GLU A 151 23.48 -10.09 7.79
CA GLU A 151 22.58 -11.21 8.03
C GLU A 151 21.19 -10.98 7.41
N GLY A 152 20.32 -11.99 7.48
CA GLY A 152 18.94 -11.84 7.04
C GLY A 152 18.14 -11.01 8.05
N ASN A 153 17.14 -10.28 7.59
CA ASN A 153 16.33 -9.31 8.36
C ASN A 153 17.06 -8.03 8.81
N ASP A 154 18.38 -7.97 8.68
CA ASP A 154 19.13 -6.72 8.81
C ASP A 154 18.64 -5.69 7.81
N SER A 155 18.84 -4.42 8.15
CA SER A 155 18.54 -3.30 7.26
C SER A 155 19.81 -2.57 6.88
N VAL A 156 19.94 -2.24 5.61
CA VAL A 156 21.11 -1.55 5.05
C VAL A 156 20.68 -0.25 4.39
N VAL A 157 21.50 0.78 4.51
CA VAL A 157 21.30 2.03 3.78
C VAL A 157 22.19 1.99 2.55
N VAL A 158 21.56 2.17 1.39
CA VAL A 158 22.20 2.07 0.08
C VAL A 158 22.16 3.44 -0.59
N GLU A 159 23.31 3.91 -1.06
CA GLU A 159 23.38 5.12 -1.88
C GLU A 159 22.77 4.87 -3.26
N ASN A 160 21.91 5.80 -3.70
CA ASN A 160 21.17 5.67 -4.96
C ASN A 160 22.09 5.72 -6.19
N ASP A 161 23.17 6.50 -6.15
CA ASP A 161 24.07 6.69 -7.30
C ASP A 161 25.15 5.61 -7.44
N SER A 162 25.70 5.14 -6.31
CA SER A 162 26.86 4.26 -6.27
C SER A 162 26.50 2.80 -6.01
N GLU A 163 25.26 2.52 -5.56
CA GLU A 163 24.80 1.21 -5.08
C GLU A 163 25.69 0.68 -3.92
N GLU A 164 26.37 1.58 -3.20
CA GLU A 164 27.23 1.25 -2.07
C GLU A 164 26.45 1.25 -0.75
N ILE A 165 26.79 0.32 0.13
CA ILE A 165 26.20 0.24 1.48
C ILE A 165 26.94 1.22 2.39
N VAL A 166 26.23 2.23 2.88
CA VAL A 166 26.79 3.28 3.75
C VAL A 166 26.51 3.05 5.23
N ALA A 167 25.42 2.34 5.56
CA ALA A 167 25.08 1.98 6.92
C ALA A 167 24.45 0.58 6.99
N HIS A 168 24.54 -0.03 8.16
CA HIS A 168 24.03 -1.37 8.46
C HIS A 168 23.47 -1.38 9.86
N PHE A 169 22.24 -1.88 9.98
CA PHE A 169 21.49 -2.01 11.21
C PHE A 169 21.14 -3.48 11.41
N GLU A 170 21.69 -4.05 12.48
CA GLU A 170 21.54 -5.46 12.85
C GLU A 170 20.15 -5.70 13.44
N TYR A 171 19.52 -6.82 13.05
CA TYR A 171 18.25 -7.24 13.61
C TYR A 171 18.48 -8.02 14.92
N GLU A 172 18.52 -7.30 16.04
CA GLU A 172 18.72 -7.86 17.38
C GLU A 172 17.87 -7.21 18.48
N GLU A 173 17.83 -7.82 19.67
CA GLU A 173 17.17 -7.23 20.84
C GLU A 173 17.78 -5.86 21.17
N GLY A 174 16.95 -4.84 21.34
CA GLY A 174 17.38 -3.46 21.52
C GLY A 174 17.47 -2.64 20.23
N ALA A 175 17.25 -3.22 19.05
CA ALA A 175 17.19 -2.48 17.79
C ALA A 175 15.89 -1.67 17.66
N LEU A 176 15.99 -0.46 17.10
CA LEU A 176 14.85 0.37 16.74
C LEU A 176 14.21 -0.16 15.46
N VAL A 177 12.89 -0.33 15.47
CA VAL A 177 12.16 -0.95 14.37
C VAL A 177 10.85 -0.24 14.09
N THR A 178 10.39 -0.38 12.84
CA THR A 178 9.02 -0.06 12.44
C THR A 178 8.30 -1.32 11.99
N ALA A 179 7.02 -1.41 12.31
CA ALA A 179 6.13 -2.38 11.70
C ALA A 179 5.66 -1.87 10.33
N VAL A 180 5.88 -2.63 9.27
CA VAL A 180 5.53 -2.24 7.89
C VAL A 180 4.19 -2.80 7.41
N ASP A 181 3.65 -3.80 8.08
CA ASP A 181 2.38 -4.43 7.74
C ASP A 181 1.68 -4.97 9.01
N GLY A 182 0.44 -5.43 8.85
CA GLY A 182 -0.40 -5.92 9.92
C GLY A 182 -1.18 -4.82 10.63
N GLN A 183 -1.77 -5.18 11.77
CA GLN A 183 -2.58 -4.25 12.58
C GLN A 183 -1.75 -3.11 13.19
N HIS A 184 -0.44 -3.32 13.32
CA HIS A 184 0.49 -2.40 13.94
C HIS A 184 1.35 -1.63 12.94
N ALA A 185 1.00 -1.65 11.65
CA ALA A 185 1.75 -0.96 10.62
C ALA A 185 1.82 0.56 10.88
N GLY A 186 3.01 1.12 10.72
CA GLY A 186 3.33 2.52 11.03
C GLY A 186 3.86 2.72 12.45
N GLU A 187 3.70 1.74 13.33
CA GLU A 187 4.08 1.91 14.73
C GLU A 187 5.57 1.58 14.93
N ILE A 188 6.27 2.50 15.60
CA ILE A 188 7.72 2.44 15.85
C ILE A 188 7.98 2.03 17.30
N GLY A 189 9.04 1.26 17.53
CA GLY A 189 9.51 0.92 18.87
C GLY A 189 10.81 0.13 18.86
N THR A 190 11.22 -0.36 20.02
CA THR A 190 12.45 -1.13 20.21
C THR A 190 12.13 -2.61 20.42
N ILE A 191 12.90 -3.52 19.81
CA ILE A 191 12.73 -4.96 20.03
C ILE A 191 13.07 -5.31 21.48
N GLU A 192 12.10 -5.87 22.22
CA GLU A 192 12.34 -6.46 23.55
C GLU A 192 12.79 -7.92 23.46
N GLU A 193 12.10 -8.71 22.64
CA GLU A 193 12.26 -10.16 22.59
C GLU A 193 11.91 -10.72 21.20
N ILE A 194 12.79 -11.58 20.69
CA ILE A 194 12.57 -12.32 19.44
C ILE A 194 12.20 -13.77 19.79
N GLN A 195 10.92 -14.12 19.64
CA GLN A 195 10.38 -15.44 19.93
C GLN A 195 10.48 -16.36 18.71
N VAL A 196 11.59 -17.09 18.64
CA VAL A 196 11.82 -18.08 17.58
C VAL A 196 10.95 -19.32 17.80
N THR A 197 10.01 -19.55 16.89
CA THR A 197 9.12 -20.72 16.96
C THR A 197 9.67 -21.86 16.11
N PRO A 198 10.01 -23.03 16.67
CA PRO A 198 10.51 -24.15 15.88
C PRO A 198 9.44 -24.66 14.91
N GLY A 199 9.72 -24.60 13.61
CA GLY A 199 8.86 -25.19 12.57
C GLY A 199 8.58 -24.24 11.43
N SER A 200 7.34 -24.28 10.93
CA SER A 200 6.85 -23.43 9.83
C SER A 200 5.96 -22.28 10.30
N ALA A 201 5.79 -22.13 11.62
CA ALA A 201 5.08 -20.99 12.18
C ALA A 201 6.01 -19.77 12.12
N GLU A 202 5.40 -18.60 11.89
CA GLU A 202 6.11 -17.33 11.85
C GLU A 202 6.72 -17.01 13.23
N ASN A 203 7.93 -16.44 13.23
CA ASN A 203 8.56 -15.96 14.44
C ASN A 203 7.85 -14.69 14.91
N ASN A 204 7.64 -14.56 16.22
CA ASN A 204 7.01 -13.38 16.80
C ASN A 204 8.06 -12.46 17.39
N VAL A 205 7.78 -11.17 17.35
CA VAL A 205 8.65 -10.10 17.85
C VAL A 205 7.82 -9.24 18.78
N ARG A 206 8.34 -9.02 19.99
CA ARG A 206 7.74 -8.11 20.96
C ARG A 206 8.48 -6.78 20.89
N ILE A 207 7.74 -5.70 20.67
CA ILE A 207 8.28 -4.36 20.47
C ILE A 207 7.73 -3.45 21.58
N ASP A 208 8.62 -2.82 22.33
CA ASP A 208 8.32 -1.80 23.33
C ASP A 208 8.32 -0.42 22.67
N ARG A 209 7.26 0.33 22.92
CA ARG A 209 7.09 1.68 22.36
C ARG A 209 7.47 2.74 23.36
N GLU A 210 7.69 3.95 22.86
CA GLU A 210 8.00 5.10 23.71
C GLU A 210 6.90 5.42 24.73
N ASP A 211 5.63 5.11 24.41
CA ASP A 211 4.50 5.28 25.33
C ASP A 211 4.42 4.20 26.43
N GLY A 212 5.33 3.22 26.41
CA GLY A 212 5.39 2.09 27.33
C GLY A 212 4.38 0.98 27.05
N SER A 213 3.73 1.00 25.88
CA SER A 213 2.92 -0.12 25.40
C SER A 213 3.79 -1.14 24.66
N ILE A 214 3.42 -2.43 24.80
CA ILE A 214 4.10 -3.53 24.12
C ILE A 214 3.17 -4.08 23.06
N ILE A 215 3.69 -4.24 21.85
CA ILE A 215 3.00 -4.91 20.75
C ILE A 215 3.72 -6.18 20.33
N GLU A 216 2.94 -7.08 19.74
CA GLU A 216 3.43 -8.35 19.22
C GLU A 216 3.09 -8.42 17.73
N THR A 217 4.11 -8.63 16.91
CA THR A 217 3.99 -8.79 15.46
C THR A 217 4.86 -9.94 14.98
N ILE A 218 4.76 -10.31 13.70
CA ILE A 218 5.63 -11.31 13.10
C ILE A 218 6.93 -10.68 12.58
N GLU A 219 8.01 -11.45 12.59
CA GLU A 219 9.35 -11.04 12.11
C GLU A 219 9.35 -10.48 10.68
N GLU A 220 8.48 -11.00 9.81
CA GLU A 220 8.36 -10.54 8.43
C GLU A 220 7.99 -9.04 8.36
N TYR A 221 7.12 -8.58 9.27
CA TYR A 221 6.59 -7.22 9.30
C TYR A 221 7.51 -6.21 9.98
N VAL A 222 8.64 -6.64 10.53
CA VAL A 222 9.55 -5.77 11.27
C VAL A 222 10.70 -5.34 10.36
N VAL A 223 10.96 -4.04 10.30
CA VAL A 223 12.13 -3.48 9.59
C VAL A 223 12.93 -2.65 10.58
N VAL A 224 14.25 -2.86 10.61
CA VAL A 224 15.16 -2.10 11.47
C VAL A 224 15.39 -0.73 10.85
N ILE A 225 15.16 0.30 11.64
CA ILE A 225 15.30 1.70 11.22
C ILE A 225 16.29 2.42 12.14
N ASP A 226 16.73 3.59 11.70
CA ASP A 226 17.56 4.50 12.48
C ASP A 226 16.73 5.66 13.03
N GLU A 227 17.28 6.38 14.01
CA GLU A 227 16.64 7.57 14.62
C GLU A 227 16.33 8.63 13.55
N ASN A 228 17.17 8.74 12.52
CA ASN A 228 16.99 9.62 11.36
C ASN A 228 15.73 9.31 10.51
N PHE A 229 15.00 8.22 10.80
CA PHE A 229 13.75 7.86 10.12
C PHE A 229 12.50 8.21 10.95
N VAL A 230 12.66 8.73 12.17
CA VAL A 230 11.56 9.01 13.11
C VAL A 230 11.17 10.50 13.14
N GLU A 231 12.08 11.40 12.76
CA GLU A 231 11.98 12.84 13.07
C GLU A 231 10.85 13.61 12.33
N ASP A 232 10.25 13.03 11.29
CA ASP A 232 9.29 13.74 10.41
C ASP A 232 7.80 13.39 10.63
N ASP A 233 7.47 12.48 11.56
CA ASP A 233 6.09 12.04 11.80
C ASP A 233 5.24 13.02 12.65
N GLU A 234 5.79 14.18 13.04
CA GLU A 234 5.04 15.22 13.78
C GLU A 234 4.16 16.14 12.90
N GLY A 235 3.84 15.79 11.65
CA GLY A 235 2.82 16.57 10.95
C GLY A 235 2.47 16.19 9.53
N VAL A 236 1.42 15.37 9.38
CA VAL A 236 0.26 15.69 8.52
C VAL A 236 -0.98 15.04 9.15
N GLU A 237 -1.63 15.73 10.07
CA GLU A 237 -3.03 15.43 10.43
C GLU A 237 -3.88 15.75 9.19
N ALA A 238 -4.29 14.73 8.45
CA ALA A 238 -5.32 14.89 7.44
C ALA A 238 -6.65 15.17 8.16
N ASP A 239 -7.12 16.41 8.07
CA ASP A 239 -8.43 16.86 8.56
C ASP A 239 -9.56 15.96 8.01
N ASP A 240 -9.99 14.98 8.79
CA ASP A 240 -11.22 14.21 8.57
C ASP A 240 -12.30 14.74 9.56
N GLU A 241 -12.82 15.95 9.30
CA GLU A 241 -14.06 16.43 9.90
C GLU A 241 -15.10 16.82 8.84
N ALA A 242 -16.13 15.96 8.70
CA ALA A 242 -17.54 16.20 8.35
C ALA A 242 -18.08 14.93 7.68
N GLU A 243 -19.11 14.23 8.15
CA GLU A 243 -20.46 14.68 8.45
C GLU A 243 -21.12 13.68 9.41
N ALA A 244 -21.51 14.13 10.61
CA ALA A 244 -22.47 13.44 11.46
C ALA A 244 -23.79 14.25 11.40
N ASP A 245 -24.66 13.87 10.48
CA ASP A 245 -26.02 14.40 10.38
C ASP A 245 -26.81 14.01 11.64
N ALA A 246 -27.20 15.02 12.40
CA ALA A 246 -28.20 14.96 13.45
C ALA A 246 -29.35 15.89 13.06
N ASP A 247 -30.47 15.30 12.67
CA ASP A 247 -31.82 15.87 12.79
C ASP A 247 -32.72 14.71 13.24
N ASP A 248 -32.93 14.54 14.54
CA ASP A 248 -33.87 15.22 15.45
C ASP A 248 -35.19 14.44 15.61
N ALA A 249 -35.59 14.35 16.87
CA ALA A 249 -36.58 13.43 17.40
C ALA A 249 -37.92 14.13 17.66
N ALA A 250 -39.03 13.45 17.36
CA ALA A 250 -40.34 13.48 18.05
C ALA A 250 -41.25 12.47 17.33
N ASP A 251 -42.11 11.66 17.93
CA ASP A 251 -42.93 11.84 19.12
C ASP A 251 -43.35 10.45 19.66
N ALA A 252 -43.83 10.41 20.89
CA ALA A 252 -44.09 9.20 21.67
C ALA A 252 -45.58 8.77 21.65
N ASP A 253 -45.79 7.50 21.99
CA ASP A 253 -46.98 6.86 22.59
C ASP A 253 -48.30 6.78 21.79
N ALA A 254 -48.69 5.53 21.46
CA ALA A 254 -50.01 4.98 21.76
C ALA A 254 -50.05 3.44 21.54
N ASP A 255 -50.38 2.70 22.62
CA ASP A 255 -50.98 1.37 22.61
C ASP A 255 -52.19 1.27 21.65
N ASP A 256 -52.40 0.10 21.01
CA ASP A 256 -53.57 -0.77 21.23
C ASP A 256 -53.47 -2.09 20.43
N GLU A 257 -54.24 -3.08 20.88
CA GLU A 257 -54.22 -4.51 20.51
C GLU A 257 -55.01 -4.83 19.22
N ASP A 258 -55.17 -6.15 18.96
CA ASP A 258 -55.94 -6.89 17.94
C ASP A 258 -55.18 -7.28 16.64
N ALA A 259 -54.86 -8.55 16.35
CA ALA A 259 -55.59 -9.84 16.34
C ALA A 259 -56.15 -10.23 14.95
N GLU A 260 -55.65 -11.39 14.49
CA GLU A 260 -56.28 -12.41 13.62
C GLU A 260 -56.35 -12.28 12.08
N ALA A 261 -56.22 -13.48 11.49
CA ALA A 261 -56.75 -13.99 10.22
C ALA A 261 -55.97 -13.65 8.93
N ASP A 262 -55.84 -14.52 7.92
CA ASP A 262 -56.05 -15.96 7.69
C ASP A 262 -55.65 -16.10 6.21
N GLU A 263 -54.67 -16.93 5.83
CA GLU A 263 -54.35 -17.17 4.41
C GLU A 263 -54.36 -18.68 4.18
N ALA A 264 -55.53 -19.18 3.81
CA ALA A 264 -55.76 -20.55 3.36
C ALA A 264 -55.90 -20.57 1.83
N ASP A 265 -54.95 -21.27 1.22
CA ASP A 265 -55.11 -22.34 0.22
C ASP A 265 -55.99 -22.15 -1.03
N ALA A 266 -55.40 -22.62 -2.14
CA ALA A 266 -56.00 -23.47 -3.18
C ALA A 266 -56.03 -22.90 -4.61
N ASP A 267 -55.06 -23.39 -5.39
CA ASP A 267 -55.25 -24.25 -6.58
C ASP A 267 -56.04 -23.72 -7.79
N ALA A 268 -55.35 -23.71 -8.95
CA ALA A 268 -55.63 -24.56 -10.12
C ALA A 268 -55.36 -23.84 -11.46
N GLU A 269 -54.44 -24.43 -12.25
CA GLU A 269 -54.59 -24.90 -13.65
C GLU A 269 -55.52 -24.12 -14.60
N ALA A 270 -55.32 -23.94 -15.90
CA ALA A 270 -54.31 -24.18 -16.92
C ALA A 270 -54.96 -23.67 -18.25
N GLU A 271 -54.20 -23.72 -19.34
CA GLU A 271 -54.65 -23.77 -20.76
C GLU A 271 -54.90 -22.44 -21.53
N GLU A 272 -53.94 -22.18 -22.45
CA GLU A 272 -54.09 -22.00 -23.91
C GLU A 272 -55.25 -21.14 -24.48
N ALA A 273 -54.90 -20.14 -25.31
CA ALA A 273 -55.16 -20.13 -26.77
C ALA A 273 -55.19 -18.70 -27.38
N ASP A 274 -54.39 -18.54 -28.43
CA ASP A 274 -54.59 -17.81 -29.69
C ASP A 274 -55.38 -16.48 -29.76
N GLY A 275 -54.76 -15.51 -30.47
CA GLY A 275 -55.42 -14.95 -31.65
C GLY A 275 -55.43 -13.43 -31.80
N ASP A 276 -54.91 -12.99 -32.95
CA ASP A 276 -55.25 -11.79 -33.73
C ASP A 276 -54.85 -10.40 -33.19
N ASP A 277 -53.83 -9.82 -33.84
CA ASP A 277 -53.75 -8.37 -34.06
C ASP A 277 -53.40 -8.17 -35.56
N ASP A 278 -54.40 -7.76 -36.33
CA ASP A 278 -54.33 -7.37 -37.73
C ASP A 278 -54.53 -5.85 -37.83
N GLU A 279 -54.16 -5.29 -38.99
CA GLU A 279 -54.36 -3.92 -39.50
C GLU A 279 -53.24 -2.91 -39.11
N ALA A 280 -52.20 -2.71 -39.91
CA ALA A 280 -52.14 -2.04 -41.23
C ALA A 280 -52.30 -0.51 -41.18
N ASP A 281 -51.26 0.20 -41.65
CA ASP A 281 -51.24 1.35 -42.58
C ASP A 281 -49.82 1.99 -42.48
N GLY A 282 -49.06 2.36 -43.50
CA GLY A 282 -49.29 2.54 -44.93
C GLY A 282 -48.20 3.50 -45.46
N GLY A 283 -47.61 3.16 -46.63
CA GLY A 283 -46.98 4.08 -47.61
C GLY A 283 -45.57 4.60 -47.31
N ASP A 284 -44.71 4.90 -48.29
CA ASP A 284 -44.74 4.76 -49.75
C ASP A 284 -43.32 5.11 -50.26
N ASP A 285 -42.90 4.48 -51.35
CA ASP A 285 -41.93 4.78 -52.44
C ASP A 285 -41.08 6.09 -52.38
N GLU A 286 -39.86 6.22 -52.93
CA GLU A 286 -39.13 5.58 -54.05
C GLU A 286 -37.63 5.45 -53.75
#